data_AF-A0A218KPY0-F1
#
_entry.id   AF-A0A218KPY0-F1
#
_cell.length_a   1.000
_cell.length_b   1.000
_cell.length_c   1.000
_cell.angle_alpha   90.00
_cell.angle_beta   90.00
_cell.angle_gamma   90.00
#
_symmetry.space_group_name_H-M   'P 1'
#
loop_
_entity.id
_entity.type
_entity.pdbx_description
1 polymer ?
#
loop_
_entity_poly.entity_id
_entity_poly.type
_entity_poly.pdbx_seq_one_letter_code
_entity_poly.pdbx_strand_id
1 'polypeptide(L)'
;MVSQTKCAAIKNCRLLDDGEVLYYADACKGNEKFTYAHYEDLFPAKPEKNWICPKGRYVKAEYFSDNCSSEGECYPHEMNPAKEIGYVQGHCWT
;
A
#
# COMPACT_ATOMS: atom_id res chain seq x y z
N MET A 1 -19.49 -9.67 -1.33
CA MET A 1 -18.03 -9.53 -1.20
C MET A 1 -17.77 -8.78 0.10
N VAL A 2 -16.87 -9.30 0.94
CA VAL A 2 -16.51 -8.64 2.21
C VAL A 2 -15.17 -7.95 1.98
N SER A 3 -15.12 -6.63 2.17
CA SER A 3 -13.84 -5.93 2.13
C SER A 3 -13.05 -6.22 3.40
N GLN A 4 -11.76 -6.45 3.24
CA GLN A 4 -10.81 -6.61 4.33
C GLN A 4 -9.89 -5.40 4.38
N THR A 5 -9.42 -5.08 5.58
CA THR A 5 -8.48 -4.00 5.80
C THR A 5 -7.24 -4.53 6.49
N LYS A 6 -6.06 -4.23 5.94
CA LYS A 6 -4.78 -4.57 6.52
C LYS A 6 -3.89 -3.35 6.63
N CYS A 7 -3.07 -3.32 7.67
CA CYS A 7 -1.90 -2.47 7.65
C CYS A 7 -0.83 -3.12 6.77
N ALA A 8 -0.19 -2.34 5.90
CA ALA A 8 0.93 -2.78 5.08
C ALA A 8 2.09 -1.77 5.14
N ALA A 9 3.32 -2.26 4.97
CA ALA A 9 4.52 -1.45 4.94
C ALA A 9 5.04 -1.31 3.51
N ILE A 10 5.22 -0.08 3.04
CA ILE A 10 5.77 0.19 1.70
C ILE A 10 7.22 -0.30 1.65
N LYS A 11 7.49 -1.26 0.76
CA LYS A 11 8.82 -1.82 0.52
C LYS A 11 9.50 -1.19 -0.68
N ASN A 12 8.73 -0.99 -1.74
CA ASN A 12 9.25 -0.46 -2.98
C ASN A 12 8.21 0.33 -3.74
N CYS A 13 8.68 1.13 -4.68
CA CYS A 13 7.84 1.81 -5.64
C CYS A 13 8.48 1.72 -7.01
N ARG A 14 7.67 1.73 -8.06
CA ARG A 14 8.14 1.79 -9.45
C ARG A 14 7.49 2.98 -10.13
N LEU A 15 8.30 3.90 -10.65
CA LEU A 15 7.85 4.97 -11.53
C LEU A 15 7.72 4.40 -12.95
N LEU A 16 6.56 4.61 -13.57
CA LEU A 16 6.28 4.25 -14.95
C LEU A 16 6.54 5.44 -15.89
N ASP A 17 6.70 5.16 -17.17
CA ASP A 17 7.11 6.15 -18.18
C ASP A 17 6.07 7.26 -18.41
N ASP A 18 4.81 7.02 -18.04
CA ASP A 18 3.69 7.96 -18.10
C ASP A 18 3.54 8.86 -16.85
N GLY A 19 4.43 8.69 -15.87
CA GLY A 19 4.39 9.42 -14.60
C GLY A 19 3.52 8.78 -13.53
N GLU A 20 2.96 7.59 -13.78
CA GLU A 20 2.30 6.79 -12.74
C GLU A 20 3.31 6.16 -11.78
N VAL A 21 2.87 5.90 -10.54
CA VAL A 21 3.68 5.24 -9.52
C VAL A 21 2.95 3.99 -9.05
N LEU A 22 3.61 2.84 -9.18
CA LEU A 22 3.18 1.60 -8.53
C LEU A 22 3.80 1.49 -7.14
N TYR A 23 2.97 1.27 -6.14
CA TYR A 23 3.39 1.02 -4.76
C TYR A 23 3.34 -0.47 -4.47
N TYR A 24 4.42 -0.98 -3.89
CA TYR A 24 4.53 -2.36 -3.40
C TYR A 24 4.64 -2.32 -1.88
N ALA A 25 3.62 -2.84 -1.20
CA ALA A 25 3.56 -2.88 0.26
C ALA A 25 3.30 -4.30 0.75
N ASP A 26 3.94 -4.70 1.84
CA ASP A 26 3.71 -6.02 2.45
C ASP A 26 2.81 -5.87 3.66
N ALA A 27 1.81 -6.74 3.79
CA ALA A 27 0.95 -6.81 4.97
C ALA A 27 1.81 -6.96 6.24
N CYS A 28 1.58 -6.08 7.20
CA CYS A 28 2.07 -6.27 8.54
C CYS A 28 1.17 -7.31 9.21
N LYS A 29 1.76 -8.38 9.75
CA LYS A 29 1.02 -9.56 10.27
C LYS A 29 0.14 -10.21 9.18
N GLY A 30 0.79 -10.86 8.23
CA GLY A 30 0.19 -11.62 7.15
C GLY A 30 1.24 -12.01 6.11
N ASN A 31 0.83 -12.80 5.12
CA ASN A 31 1.68 -13.17 3.99
C ASN A 31 1.24 -12.47 2.68
N GLU A 32 0.41 -11.45 2.80
CA GLU A 32 -0.20 -10.75 1.68
C GLU A 32 0.70 -9.60 1.23
N LYS A 33 0.76 -9.40 -0.07
CA LYS A 33 1.45 -8.28 -0.72
C LYS A 33 0.41 -7.45 -1.43
N PHE A 34 0.56 -6.14 -1.39
CA PHE A 34 -0.34 -5.19 -2.00
C PHE A 34 0.39 -4.44 -3.08
N THR A 35 -0.19 -4.46 -4.29
CA THR A 35 0.26 -3.67 -5.42
C THR A 35 -0.84 -2.70 -5.79
N TYR A 36 -0.56 -1.40 -5.75
CA TYR A 36 -1.54 -0.36 -6.09
C TYR A 36 -0.95 0.66 -7.04
N ALA A 37 -1.74 0.98 -8.07
CA ALA A 37 -1.41 2.03 -9.02
C ALA A 37 -1.91 3.36 -8.47
N HIS A 38 -1.01 4.34 -8.41
CA HIS A 38 -1.26 5.78 -8.32
C HIS A 38 -2.52 6.23 -7.57
N TYR A 39 -2.33 6.82 -6.39
CA TYR A 39 -3.42 7.50 -5.65
C TYR A 39 -2.93 8.83 -5.07
N GLU A 40 -3.69 9.90 -5.28
CA GLU A 40 -3.33 11.23 -4.80
C GLU A 40 -3.30 11.34 -3.26
N ASP A 41 -4.04 10.47 -2.56
CA ASP A 41 -4.15 10.53 -1.10
C ASP A 41 -3.08 9.72 -0.35
N LEU A 42 -2.35 8.85 -1.05
CA LEU A 42 -1.24 8.07 -0.48
C LEU A 42 -0.02 8.96 -0.22
N PHE A 43 0.56 9.45 -1.29
CA PHE A 43 1.75 10.28 -1.34
C PHE A 43 1.64 11.07 -2.63
N PRO A 44 2.36 12.19 -2.83
CA PRO A 44 2.24 12.99 -4.05
C PRO A 44 2.17 12.07 -5.28
N ALA A 45 0.97 12.02 -5.86
CA ALA A 45 0.61 11.02 -6.86
C ALA A 45 1.56 11.15 -8.04
N LYS A 46 1.78 12.40 -8.46
CA LYS A 46 2.76 12.75 -9.47
C LYS A 46 4.13 12.93 -8.80
N PRO A 47 5.13 12.14 -9.19
CA PRO A 47 6.47 12.36 -8.71
C PRO A 47 7.02 13.66 -9.29
N GLU A 48 7.30 14.62 -8.43
CA GLU A 48 8.05 15.83 -8.79
C GLU A 48 9.53 15.50 -9.03
N LYS A 49 10.32 16.49 -9.48
CA LYS A 49 11.75 16.37 -9.83
C LYS A 49 12.64 15.69 -8.78
N ASN A 50 12.20 15.62 -7.52
CA ASN A 50 12.91 15.01 -6.39
C ASN A 50 12.06 14.01 -5.60
N TRP A 51 11.06 13.38 -6.23
CA TRP A 51 10.23 12.41 -5.53
C TRP A 51 11.03 11.19 -5.08
N ILE A 52 10.81 10.79 -3.82
CA ILE A 52 11.45 9.64 -3.19
C ILE A 52 10.37 8.69 -2.72
N CYS A 53 10.49 7.42 -3.10
CA CYS A 53 9.60 6.37 -2.63
C CYS A 53 9.57 6.34 -1.08
N PRO A 54 8.39 6.45 -0.44
CA PRO A 54 8.25 6.53 1.01
C PRO A 54 8.40 5.16 1.69
N LYS A 55 9.53 4.50 1.47
CA LYS A 55 9.85 3.18 2.02
C LYS A 55 9.79 3.21 3.55
N GLY A 56 9.25 2.16 4.15
CA GLY A 56 9.08 2.05 5.60
C GLY A 56 7.91 2.86 6.17
N ARG A 57 7.18 3.63 5.35
CA ARG A 57 5.87 4.17 5.74
C ARG A 57 4.81 3.08 5.66
N TYR A 58 3.79 3.23 6.51
CA TYR A 58 2.68 2.31 6.60
C TYR A 58 1.43 2.85 5.92
N VAL A 59 0.63 1.94 5.40
CA VAL A 59 -0.61 2.22 4.68
C VAL A 59 -1.70 1.29 5.19
N LYS A 60 -2.93 1.79 5.20
CA LYS A 60 -4.16 1.03 5.38
C LYS A 60 -4.63 0.60 3.99
N ALA A 61 -4.51 -0.69 3.69
CA ALA A 61 -4.94 -1.29 2.43
C ALA A 61 -6.32 -1.94 2.62
N GLU A 62 -7.29 -1.50 1.83
CA GLU A 62 -8.60 -2.13 1.71
C GLU A 62 -8.70 -2.90 0.40
N TYR A 63 -9.09 -4.17 0.50
CA TYR A 63 -9.09 -5.10 -0.62
C TYR A 63 -10.20 -6.14 -0.45
N PHE A 64 -10.60 -6.75 -1.55
CA PHE A 64 -11.43 -7.96 -1.53
C PHE A 64 -10.51 -9.18 -1.54
N SER A 65 -10.79 -10.19 -0.72
CA SER A 65 -10.00 -11.44 -0.67
C SER A 65 -9.85 -12.10 -2.04
N ASP A 66 -10.87 -11.94 -2.88
CA ASP A 66 -10.97 -12.56 -4.20
C ASP A 66 -10.10 -11.81 -5.24
N ASN A 67 -9.59 -10.62 -4.90
CA ASN A 67 -8.65 -9.84 -5.72
C ASN A 67 -7.18 -10.18 -5.41
N CYS A 68 -6.94 -11.21 -4.60
CA CYS A 68 -5.61 -11.73 -4.35
C CYS A 68 -5.30 -12.87 -5.31
N SER A 69 -4.12 -12.80 -5.94
CA SER A 69 -3.53 -13.88 -6.71
C SER A 69 -3.17 -15.06 -5.80
N SER A 70 -2.95 -16.22 -6.41
CA SER A 70 -2.50 -17.44 -5.72
C SER A 70 -1.13 -17.26 -5.03
N GLU A 71 -0.34 -16.26 -5.43
CA GLU A 71 0.97 -15.95 -4.83
C GLU A 71 0.86 -14.97 -3.64
N GLY A 72 -0.36 -14.57 -3.27
CA GLY A 72 -0.63 -13.64 -2.17
C GLY A 72 -0.52 -12.17 -2.56
N GLU A 73 -0.34 -11.85 -3.84
CA GLU A 73 -0.41 -10.47 -4.33
C GLU A 73 -1.86 -10.05 -4.53
N CYS A 74 -2.29 -9.06 -3.76
CA CYS A 74 -3.60 -8.46 -3.79
C CYS A 74 -3.55 -7.11 -4.49
N TYR A 75 -4.62 -6.82 -5.23
CA TYR A 75 -4.88 -5.49 -5.77
C TYR A 75 -5.93 -4.82 -4.89
N PRO A 76 -5.52 -4.00 -3.92
CA PRO A 76 -6.47 -3.26 -3.12
C PRO A 76 -7.25 -2.31 -4.02
N HIS A 77 -8.50 -2.02 -3.65
CA HIS A 77 -9.26 -0.95 -4.30
C HIS A 77 -8.98 0.40 -3.63
N GLU A 78 -8.52 0.39 -2.38
CA GLU A 78 -8.13 1.60 -1.65
C GLU A 78 -6.85 1.34 -0.84
N MET A 79 -5.89 2.27 -0.92
CA MET A 79 -4.73 2.30 -0.04
C MET A 79 -4.55 3.74 0.43
N ASN A 80 -4.45 3.94 1.75
CA ASN A 80 -4.26 5.27 2.35
C ASN A 80 -3.11 5.27 3.35
N PRO A 81 -2.44 6.40 3.61
CA PRO A 81 -1.37 6.44 4.61
C PRO A 81 -1.94 6.19 6.00
N ALA A 82 -1.28 5.31 6.75
CA ALA A 82 -1.62 5.07 8.14
C ALA A 82 -1.08 6.23 9.00
N LYS A 83 -1.81 7.35 9.03
CA LYS A 83 -1.42 8.57 9.76
C LYS A 83 -1.63 8.47 11.27
N GLU A 84 -2.53 7.59 11.70
CA GLU A 84 -2.88 7.40 13.11
C GLU A 84 -1.84 6.51 13.81
N ILE A 85 -1.09 7.08 14.76
CA ILE A 85 -0.07 6.37 15.54
C ILE A 85 -0.67 5.14 16.25
N GLY A 86 -1.89 5.28 16.79
CA GLY A 86 -2.60 4.18 17.46
C GLY A 86 -2.93 3.02 16.51
N TYR A 87 -3.35 3.33 15.27
CA TYR A 87 -3.56 2.31 14.24
C TYR A 87 -2.25 1.60 13.90
N VAL A 88 -1.16 2.36 13.72
CA VAL A 88 0.14 1.78 13.38
C VAL A 88 0.66 0.85 14.49
N GLN A 89 0.56 1.28 15.75
CA GLN A 89 1.00 0.47 16.90
C GLN A 89 0.14 -0.80 17.07
N GLY A 90 -1.18 -0.69 16.92
CA GLY A 90 -2.11 -1.82 17.10
C GLY A 90 -2.11 -2.83 15.95
N HIS A 91 -1.84 -2.39 14.73
CA HIS A 91 -2.02 -3.20 13.53
C HIS A 91 -0.73 -3.48 12.74
N CYS A 92 0.35 -2.72 12.96
CA CYS A 92 1.58 -2.85 12.15
C CYS A 92 2.82 -3.32 12.93
N TRP A 93 2.88 -3.15 14.27
CA TRP A 93 4.12 -3.27 15.07
C TRP A 93 4.17 -4.45 16.06
N THR A 94 3.36 -5.49 15.89
CA THR A 94 3.41 -6.67 16.78
C THR A 94 3.47 -7.98 16.02
#